data_AF-A0A0F9MWK5-F1
#
_entry.id   AF-A0A0F9MWK5-F1
#
_cell.length_a   1.000
_cell.length_b   1.000
_cell.length_c   1.000
_cell.angle_alpha   90.00
_cell.angle_beta   90.00
_cell.angle_gamma   90.00
#
_symmetry.space_group_name_H-M   'P 1'
#
loop_
_entity.id
_entity.type
_entity.pdbx_description
1 polymer ?
#
loop_
_entity_poly.entity_id
_entity_poly.type
_entity_poly.pdbx_seq_one_letter_code
_entity_poly.pdbx_strand_id
1 'polypeptide(L)' 'MEIKDVTASVKFGPGRDELLPLTKCVCGELFYPWDFVLDTDNDSNACHKCGRRYYFKSVITVYTIKR' A
#
# COMPACT_ATOMS: atom_id res chain seq x y z
N MET A 1 14.87 11.25 -3.24
CA MET A 1 14.08 10.11 -2.76
C MET A 1 13.64 9.32 -3.98
N GLU A 2 14.08 8.07 -4.12
CA GLU A 2 13.72 7.23 -5.26
C GLU A 2 12.44 6.46 -4.93
N ILE A 3 11.42 6.59 -5.78
CA ILE A 3 10.14 5.90 -5.65
C ILE A 3 10.15 4.69 -6.57
N LYS A 4 9.98 3.49 -6.01
CA LYS A 4 9.91 2.23 -6.75
C LYS A 4 8.55 1.56 -6.53
N ASP A 5 7.89 1.18 -7.61
CA ASP A 5 6.69 0.34 -7.54
C ASP A 5 7.08 -1.08 -7.10
N VAL A 6 6.56 -1.49 -5.95
CA VAL A 6 6.74 -2.82 -5.36
C VAL A 6 5.41 -3.51 -5.09
N THR A 7 4.32 -3.05 -5.73
CA THR A 7 2.95 -3.55 -5.50
C THR A 7 2.86 -5.06 -5.70
N ALA A 8 3.54 -5.60 -6.72
CA ALA A 8 3.58 -7.04 -7.00
C ALA A 8 4.41 -7.86 -5.98
N SER A 9 5.22 -7.22 -5.14
CA SER A 9 6.11 -7.86 -4.17
C SER A 9 5.60 -7.79 -2.73
N VAL A 10 4.47 -7.13 -2.49
CA VAL A 10 3.80 -7.06 -1.19
C VAL A 10 2.52 -7.89 -1.20
N LYS A 11 1.94 -8.15 -0.02
CA LYS A 11 0.59 -8.70 0.09
C LYS A 11 -0.27 -7.83 0.99
N PHE A 12 -1.55 -7.78 0.68
CA PHE A 12 -2.54 -7.04 1.42
C PHE A 12 -3.56 -8.00 2.02
N GLY A 13 -4.11 -7.62 3.17
CA GLY A 13 -5.31 -8.21 3.75
C GLY A 13 -6.57 -7.58 3.17
N PRO A 14 -7.75 -7.93 3.72
CA PRO A 14 -9.01 -7.32 3.31
C PRO A 14 -9.01 -5.83 3.63
N GLY A 15 -9.08 -4.98 2.60
CA GLY A 15 -9.23 -3.53 2.75
C GLY A 15 -10.62 -3.13 3.25
N ARG A 16 -10.70 -1.93 3.85
CA ARG A 16 -11.96 -1.29 4.27
C ARG A 16 -11.84 0.21 4.04
N ASP A 17 -12.84 0.80 3.39
CA ASP A 17 -12.90 2.24 3.14
C ASP A 17 -11.57 2.76 2.56
N GLU A 18 -10.88 3.63 3.30
CA GLU A 18 -9.61 4.28 2.96
C GLU A 18 -8.37 3.54 3.51
N LEU A 19 -8.58 2.34 4.09
CA LEU A 19 -7.59 1.57 4.80
C LEU A 19 -7.27 0.24 4.08
N LEU A 20 -5.98 -0.03 3.89
CA LEU A 20 -5.50 -1.29 3.33
C LEU A 20 -4.43 -1.91 4.24
N PRO A 21 -4.74 -2.99 4.96
CA PRO A 21 -3.75 -3.64 5.81
C PRO A 21 -2.72 -4.37 4.95
N LEU A 22 -1.44 -4.06 5.14
CA LEU A 22 -0.31 -4.78 4.57
C LEU A 22 -0.06 -6.04 5.39
N THR A 23 -0.09 -7.21 4.77
CA THR A 23 0.15 -8.51 5.43
C THR A 23 1.52 -9.10 5.08
N LYS A 24 2.19 -8.58 4.05
CA LYS A 24 3.58 -8.93 3.73
C LYS A 24 4.35 -7.74 3.14
N CYS A 25 5.50 -7.44 3.74
CA CYS A 25 6.48 -6.47 3.27
C CYS A 25 7.36 -7.05 2.12
N VAL A 26 7.96 -6.18 1.31
CA VAL A 26 8.92 -6.57 0.25
C VAL A 26 10.18 -7.24 0.81
N CYS A 27 10.54 -6.97 2.08
CA CYS A 27 11.64 -7.66 2.75
C CYS A 27 11.26 -9.07 3.23
N GLY A 28 10.02 -9.49 3.04
CA GLY A 28 9.51 -10.79 3.47
C GLY A 28 8.86 -10.79 4.86
N GLU A 29 8.90 -9.68 5.59
CA GLU A 29 8.23 -9.58 6.90
C GLU A 29 6.72 -9.77 6.77
N LEU A 30 6.13 -10.48 7.72
CA LEU A 30 4.70 -10.74 7.79
C LEU A 30 4.09 -9.88 8.88
N PHE A 31 2.87 -9.41 8.65
CA PHE A 31 2.10 -8.66 9.64
C PHE A 31 0.74 -9.31 9.81
N TYR A 32 0.16 -9.26 11.01
CA TYR A 32 -1.26 -9.57 11.13
C TYR A 32 -2.07 -8.47 10.44
N PRO A 33 -3.26 -8.80 9.91
CA PRO A 33 -4.16 -7.78 9.40
C PRO A 33 -4.36 -6.67 10.44
N TRP A 34 -4.28 -5.42 9.99
CA TRP A 34 -4.45 -4.20 10.79
C TRP A 34 -3.27 -3.79 11.69
N ASP A 35 -2.19 -4.57 11.77
CA ASP A 35 -0.94 -4.15 12.45
C ASP A 35 -0.18 -3.09 11.64
N PHE A 36 -0.24 -3.21 10.32
CA PHE A 36 0.39 -2.30 9.38
C PHE A 36 -0.64 -1.84 8.36
N VAL A 37 -1.19 -0.66 8.55
CA VAL A 37 -2.26 -0.13 7.71
C VAL A 37 -1.71 0.99 6.83
N LEU A 38 -2.01 0.88 5.53
CA LEU A 38 -1.92 2.00 4.61
C LEU A 38 -3.23 2.77 4.70
N ASP A 39 -3.13 4.07 4.84
CA ASP A 39 -4.25 5.00 4.95
C ASP A 39 -4.08 6.06 3.86
N THR A 40 -5.16 6.47 3.20
CA THR A 40 -5.09 7.55 2.20
C THR A 40 -4.87 8.92 2.83
N ASP A 41 -5.27 9.09 4.08
CA ASP A 41 -5.26 10.37 4.80
C ASP A 41 -4.08 10.51 5.75
N ASN A 42 -3.39 9.41 6.05
CA ASN A 42 -2.30 9.40 7.03
C ASN A 42 -0.98 8.90 6.43
N ASP A 43 0.11 9.54 6.84
CA ASP A 43 1.44 9.22 6.35
C ASP A 43 1.87 7.80 6.74
N SER A 44 2.45 7.13 5.76
CA SER A 44 2.95 5.76 5.78
C SER A 44 3.68 5.37 7.06
N ASN A 45 3.18 4.34 7.75
CA ASN A 45 4.02 3.60 8.70
C ASN A 45 5.27 3.03 7.99
N ALA A 46 6.38 2.95 8.70
CA ALA A 46 7.61 2.32 8.20
C ALA A 46 7.67 0.87 8.67
N CYS A 47 8.04 -0.06 7.79
CA CYS A 47 8.24 -1.47 8.17
C CYS A 47 9.30 -1.54 9.27
N HIS A 48 8.96 -2.06 10.44
CA HIS A 48 9.86 -2.12 11.60
C HIS A 48 11.16 -2.91 11.31
N LYS A 49 11.13 -3.86 10.35
CA LYS A 49 12.30 -4.68 10.00
C LYS A 49 13.23 -4.06 8.97
N CYS A 50 12.70 -3.35 7.97
CA CYS A 50 13.52 -2.85 6.85
C CYS A 50 13.43 -1.33 6.63
N GLY A 51 12.66 -0.62 7.44
CA GLY A 51 12.50 0.84 7.39
C GLY A 51 11.75 1.38 6.16
N ARG A 52 11.32 0.52 5.23
CA ARG A 52 10.59 0.96 4.03
C ARG A 52 9.22 1.52 4.39
N ARG A 53 8.87 2.63 3.74
CA ARG A 53 7.57 3.29 3.83
C ARG A 53 6.72 2.95 2.61
N TYR A 54 5.43 2.85 2.81
CA TYR A 54 4.44 2.47 1.80
C TYR A 54 3.31 3.47 1.80
N TYR A 55 2.91 3.98 0.64
CA TYR A 55 1.85 4.96 0.50
C TYR A 55 0.87 4.52 -0.59
N PHE A 56 -0.35 5.01 -0.53
CA PHE A 56 -1.32 4.84 -1.60
C PHE A 56 -0.98 5.73 -2.79
N LYS A 57 -1.01 5.15 -3.99
CA LYS A 57 -1.00 5.91 -5.24
C LYS A 57 -2.35 5.73 -5.94
N SER A 58 -3.21 6.73 -5.85
CA SER A 58 -4.44 6.78 -6.64
C SER A 58 -4.10 7.04 -8.11
N VAL A 59 -4.63 6.21 -9.01
CA VAL A 59 -4.52 6.39 -10.47
C VAL A 59 -5.92 6.61 -11.01
N ILE A 60 -6.17 7.79 -11.58
CA ILE A 60 -7.44 8.15 -12.22
C ILE A 60 -7.30 7.86 -13.72
N THR A 61 -8.22 7.05 -14.26
CA THR A 61 -8.31 6.80 -15.70
C THR A 61 -9.67 7.28 -16.21
N VAL A 62 -9.66 8.16 -17.22
CA VAL A 62 -10.87 8.74 -17.81
C VAL A 62 -11.03 8.26 -19.25
N TYR A 63 -12.21 7.76 -19.59
CA TYR A 63 -12.55 7.31 -20.94
C TYR A 63 -13.62 8.23 -21.54
N THR A 64 -13.52 8.52 -22.84
CA THR A 64 -14.57 9.19 -23.60
C THR A 64 -15.25 8.18 -24.53
N ILE A 65 -16.57 8.28 -24.66
CA ILE A 65 -17.32 7.55 -25.69
C ILE A 65 -17.68 8.56 -26.78
N LYS A 66 -17.27 8.30 -28.02
CA LYS A 66 -17.74 9.07 -29.18
C LYS A 66 -19.03 8.45 -29.72
N ARG A 67 -20.03 9.28 -29.98
CA ARG A 67 -21.21 8.92 -30.77
C ARG A 67 -20.83 8.83 -32.25
#